data_AF-A0A9D7V7B3-F1
#
_entry.id   AF-A0A9D7V7B3-F1
#
_cell.length_a   1.000
_cell.length_b   1.000
_cell.length_c   1.000
_cell.angle_alpha   90.00
_cell.angle_beta   90.00
_cell.angle_gamma   90.00
#
_symmetry.space_group_name_H-M   'P 1'
#
loop_
_entity.id
_entity.type
_entity.pdbx_description
1 polymer ?
#
loop_
_entity_poly.entity_id
_entity_poly.type
_entity_poly.pdbx_seq_one_letter_code
_entity_poly.pdbx_strand_id
1 'polypeptide(L)'
;MLEFLRPIALFDTWLYFGLGLVALFFIRVIWLARRDRMRSIFTLEREHANARMTRAFIGLMIILSLALGIYYLSIVTPTIVPPPQDTPTPTPIIALPPTPTPPPLLPTPTPSLTPPRRSHRPRLSWK
;
A
#
# COMPACT_ATOMS: atom_id res chain seq x y z
N MET A 1 10.32 -6.79 -23.26
CA MET A 1 8.90 -6.78 -23.72
C MET A 1 7.88 -6.52 -22.59
N LEU A 2 8.26 -6.35 -21.32
CA LEU A 2 7.30 -5.99 -20.26
C LEU A 2 7.44 -4.53 -19.79
N GLU A 3 8.45 -3.81 -20.29
CA GLU A 3 8.72 -2.42 -19.93
C GLU A 3 7.60 -1.45 -20.31
N PHE A 4 6.74 -1.79 -21.29
CA PHE A 4 5.59 -0.96 -21.66
C PHE A 4 4.42 -1.05 -20.67
N LEU A 5 4.41 -2.02 -19.75
CA LEU A 5 3.39 -2.11 -18.69
C LEU A 5 3.77 -1.26 -17.46
N ARG A 6 5.06 -0.94 -17.28
CA ARG A 6 5.55 -0.15 -16.15
C ARG A 6 4.94 1.27 -16.07
N PRO A 7 4.74 2.01 -17.18
CA PRO A 7 4.11 3.34 -17.15
C PRO A 7 2.63 3.29 -16.77
N ILE A 8 1.91 2.22 -17.12
CA ILE A 8 0.47 2.07 -16.84
C ILE A 8 0.24 2.03 -15.32
N ALA A 9 1.10 1.35 -14.57
CA ALA A 9 1.03 1.30 -13.11
C ALA A 9 1.37 2.64 -12.42
N LEU A 10 2.18 3.50 -13.05
CA LEU A 10 2.61 4.79 -12.49
C LEU A 10 1.72 5.97 -12.90
N PHE A 11 1.15 5.93 -14.10
CA PHE A 11 0.30 7.00 -14.66
C PHE A 11 -1.20 6.70 -14.57
N ASP A 12 -1.59 5.63 -13.88
CA ASP A 12 -2.97 5.12 -13.81
C ASP A 12 -3.99 6.24 -13.55
N THR A 13 -3.75 7.07 -12.51
CA THR A 13 -4.66 8.16 -12.13
C THR A 13 -4.78 9.24 -13.21
N TRP A 14 -3.69 9.70 -13.81
CA TRP A 14 -3.71 10.75 -14.84
C TRP A 14 -4.33 10.27 -16.14
N LEU A 15 -4.09 9.01 -16.48
CA LEU A 15 -4.65 8.37 -17.66
C LEU A 15 -6.17 8.28 -17.57
N TYR A 16 -6.71 7.84 -16.42
CA TYR A 16 -8.15 7.85 -16.17
C TYR A 16 -8.73 9.26 -16.14
N PHE A 17 -8.00 10.24 -15.60
CA PHE A 17 -8.45 11.64 -15.60
C PHE A 17 -8.60 12.17 -17.04
N GLY A 18 -7.61 11.91 -17.90
CA GLY A 18 -7.66 12.26 -19.32
C GLY A 18 -8.79 11.54 -20.06
N LEU A 19 -8.94 10.23 -19.87
CA LEU A 19 -10.04 9.45 -20.46
C LEU A 19 -11.42 9.94 -20.00
N GLY A 20 -11.55 10.25 -18.71
CA GLY A 20 -12.77 10.79 -18.13
C GLY A 20 -13.14 12.14 -18.74
N LEU A 21 -12.16 13.03 -18.94
CA LEU A 21 -12.39 14.33 -19.58
C LEU A 21 -12.85 14.18 -21.03
N VAL A 22 -12.21 13.29 -21.79
CA VAL A 22 -12.57 12.99 -23.18
C VAL A 22 -13.97 12.37 -23.25
N ALA A 23 -14.29 11.42 -22.37
CA ALA A 23 -15.62 10.83 -22.28
C ALA A 23 -16.69 11.88 -21.97
N LEU A 24 -16.41 12.81 -21.03
CA LEU A 24 -17.31 13.91 -20.69
C LEU A 24 -17.58 14.82 -21.89
N PHE A 25 -16.55 15.10 -22.70
CA PHE A 25 -16.69 15.85 -23.94
C PHE A 25 -17.63 15.15 -24.93
N PHE A 26 -17.47 13.84 -25.15
CA PHE A 26 -18.39 13.10 -26.03
C PHE A 26 -19.82 13.08 -25.50
N ILE A 27 -20.02 12.91 -24.20
CA ILE A 27 -21.35 12.98 -23.57
C ILE A 27 -22.00 14.35 -23.84
N ARG A 28 -21.24 15.45 -23.71
CA ARG A 28 -21.73 16.79 -24.03
C ARG A 28 -22.17 16.90 -25.49
N VAL A 29 -21.37 16.38 -26.42
CA VAL A 29 -21.69 16.41 -27.86
C VAL A 29 -22.96 15.62 -28.16
N ILE A 30 -23.11 14.43 -27.56
CA ILE A 30 -24.31 13.60 -27.70
C ILE A 30 -25.55 14.34 -27.15
N TRP A 31 -25.43 14.99 -25.99
CA TRP A 31 -26.53 15.76 -25.42
C TRP A 31 -26.95 16.89 -26.37
N LEU A 32 -25.99 17.64 -26.89
CA LEU A 32 -26.28 18.75 -27.80
C LEU A 32 -26.95 18.26 -29.09
N ALA A 33 -26.41 17.20 -29.71
CA ALA A 33 -27.01 16.59 -30.90
C ALA A 33 -28.44 16.07 -30.64
N ARG A 34 -28.70 15.53 -29.44
CA ARG A 34 -30.03 15.09 -29.03
C ARG A 34 -31.02 16.26 -28.89
N ARG A 35 -30.58 17.40 -28.36
CA ARG A 35 -31.40 18.63 -28.30
C ARG A 35 -31.70 19.17 -29.70
N ASP A 36 -30.71 19.19 -30.58
CA ASP A 36 -30.87 19.66 -31.97
C ASP A 36 -31.89 18.78 -32.71
N ARG A 37 -31.80 17.46 -32.56
CA ARG A 37 -32.78 16.50 -33.13
C ARG A 37 -34.21 16.73 -32.63
N MET A 38 -34.39 17.09 -31.35
CA MET A 38 -35.72 17.36 -30.77
C MET A 38 -36.33 18.65 -31.32
N ARG A 39 -35.50 19.64 -31.67
CA ARG A 39 -35.95 20.94 -32.18
C ARG A 39 -36.17 20.96 -33.69
N SER A 40 -35.66 19.98 -34.42
CA SER A 40 -35.80 19.97 -35.89
C SER A 40 -37.24 19.63 -36.30
N ILE A 41 -37.74 20.42 -37.26
CA ILE A 41 -39.08 20.26 -37.84
C ILE A 41 -39.00 19.38 -39.08
N PHE A 42 -37.90 19.49 -39.84
CA PHE A 42 -37.68 18.70 -41.05
C PHE A 42 -36.95 17.38 -40.78
N THR A 43 -37.31 16.36 -41.55
CA THR A 43 -36.69 15.03 -41.47
C THR A 43 -35.21 15.06 -41.85
N LEU A 44 -34.82 15.85 -42.86
CA LEU A 44 -33.43 15.99 -43.30
C LEU A 44 -32.50 16.52 -42.19
N GLU A 45 -32.95 17.52 -41.43
CA GLU A 45 -32.21 18.05 -40.28
C GLU A 45 -32.08 17.00 -39.16
N ARG A 46 -33.13 16.20 -38.98
CA ARG A 46 -33.19 15.08 -38.02
C ARG A 46 -32.18 14.00 -38.36
N GLU A 47 -32.05 13.65 -39.63
CA GLU A 47 -31.07 12.67 -40.12
C GLU A 47 -29.64 13.17 -39.97
N HIS A 48 -29.38 14.43 -40.30
CA HIS A 48 -28.07 15.03 -40.10
C HIS A 48 -27.68 15.06 -38.60
N ALA A 49 -28.61 15.45 -37.72
CA ALA A 49 -28.41 15.41 -36.28
C ALA A 49 -28.19 13.97 -35.77
N ASN A 50 -28.91 12.99 -36.33
CA ASN A 50 -28.75 11.58 -35.97
C ASN A 50 -27.39 11.03 -36.40
N ALA A 51 -26.92 11.32 -37.61
CA ALA A 51 -25.59 10.92 -38.07
C ALA A 51 -24.48 11.51 -37.18
N ARG A 52 -24.62 12.76 -36.76
CA ARG A 52 -23.71 13.40 -35.80
C ARG A 52 -23.75 12.73 -34.44
N MET A 53 -24.93 12.39 -33.94
CA MET A 53 -25.11 11.68 -32.67
C MET A 53 -24.47 10.29 -32.71
N THR A 54 -24.67 9.52 -33.78
CA THR A 54 -24.07 8.19 -33.95
C THR A 54 -22.56 8.25 -33.96
N ARG A 55 -21.95 9.21 -34.66
CA ARG A 55 -20.48 9.39 -34.66
C ARG A 55 -19.94 9.70 -33.27
N ALA A 56 -20.61 10.59 -32.53
CA ALA A 56 -20.22 10.91 -31.15
C ALA A 56 -20.40 9.71 -30.20
N PHE A 57 -21.45 8.92 -30.40
CA PHE A 57 -21.69 7.70 -29.64
C PHE A 57 -20.63 6.62 -29.90
N ILE A 58 -20.24 6.40 -31.16
CA ILE A 58 -19.14 5.49 -31.51
C ILE A 58 -17.84 5.96 -30.84
N GLY A 59 -17.53 7.26 -30.90
CA GLY A 59 -16.38 7.83 -30.21
C GLY A 59 -16.40 7.56 -28.71
N LEU A 60 -17.55 7.75 -28.05
CA LEU A 60 -17.73 7.42 -26.64
C LEU A 60 -17.50 5.93 -26.36
N MET A 61 -18.04 5.04 -27.19
CA MET A 61 -17.86 3.59 -27.03
C MET A 61 -16.38 3.20 -27.14
N ILE A 62 -15.64 3.77 -28.09
CA ILE A 62 -14.19 3.52 -28.23
C ILE A 62 -13.44 3.93 -26.96
N ILE A 63 -13.75 5.10 -26.41
CA ILE A 63 -13.12 5.59 -25.17
C ILE A 63 -13.47 4.68 -23.98
N LEU A 64 -14.71 4.23 -23.86
CA LEU A 64 -15.12 3.29 -22.80
C LEU A 64 -14.47 1.92 -22.96
N SER A 65 -14.37 1.39 -24.19
CA SER A 65 -13.66 0.14 -24.47
C SER A 65 -12.18 0.25 -24.13
N LEU A 66 -11.55 1.39 -24.42
CA LEU A 66 -10.17 1.66 -24.03
C LEU A 66 -10.01 1.69 -22.51
N ALA A 67 -10.91 2.41 -21.81
CA ALA A 67 -10.94 2.47 -20.34
C ALA A 67 -11.02 1.07 -19.72
N LEU A 68 -11.91 0.24 -20.25
CA LEU A 68 -12.11 -1.14 -19.80
C LEU A 68 -10.88 -2.01 -20.07
N GLY A 69 -10.24 -1.84 -21.23
CA GLY A 69 -9.00 -2.54 -21.57
C GLY A 69 -7.85 -2.20 -20.61
N ILE A 70 -7.69 -0.92 -20.27
CA ILE A 70 -6.70 -0.46 -19.28
C ILE A 70 -7.00 -1.06 -17.90
N TYR A 71 -8.26 -0.99 -17.47
CA TYR A 71 -8.70 -1.56 -16.19
C TYR A 71 -8.43 -3.07 -16.11
N TYR A 72 -8.76 -3.81 -17.16
CA TYR A 72 -8.47 -5.24 -17.24
C TYR A 72 -6.97 -5.51 -17.15
N LEU A 73 -6.15 -4.75 -17.87
CA LEU A 73 -4.69 -4.89 -17.83
C LEU A 73 -4.14 -4.59 -16.43
N SER A 74 -4.69 -3.59 -15.73
CA SER A 74 -4.32 -3.26 -14.35
C SER A 74 -4.60 -4.40 -13.38
N ILE A 75 -5.69 -5.17 -13.57
CA ILE A 75 -6.00 -6.34 -12.74
C ILE A 75 -5.00 -7.48 -13.00
N VAL A 76 -4.60 -7.68 -14.26
CA VAL A 76 -3.74 -8.81 -14.65
C VAL A 76 -2.25 -8.53 -14.35
N THR A 77 -1.82 -7.27 -14.39
CA THR A 77 -0.43 -6.86 -14.18
C THR A 77 0.20 -7.34 -12.85
N PRO A 78 -0.43 -7.24 -11.67
CA PRO A 78 0.15 -7.71 -10.41
C PRO A 78 0.37 -9.23 -10.36
N THR A 79 -0.30 -10.00 -11.21
CA THR A 79 -0.08 -11.45 -11.35
C THR A 79 1.20 -11.78 -12.13
N ILE A 80 1.69 -10.85 -12.96
CA ILE A 80 2.80 -11.08 -13.90
C ILE A 80 4.09 -10.40 -13.43
N VAL A 81 3.98 -9.25 -12.75
CA VAL A 81 5.13 -8.48 -12.23
C VAL A 81 5.06 -8.46 -10.71
N PRO A 82 6.02 -9.08 -10.00
CA PRO A 82 6.10 -8.98 -8.55
C PRO A 82 6.14 -7.50 -8.12
N PRO A 83 5.45 -7.12 -7.04
CA PRO A 83 5.55 -5.75 -6.52
C PRO A 83 7.03 -5.41 -6.29
N PRO A 84 7.43 -4.13 -6.47
CA PRO A 84 8.79 -3.70 -6.16
C PRO A 84 9.13 -4.21 -4.76
N GLN A 85 10.20 -5.01 -4.64
CA GLN A 85 10.65 -5.42 -3.32
C GLN A 85 11.01 -4.16 -2.56
N ASP A 86 10.30 -3.90 -1.47
CA ASP A 86 10.67 -2.89 -0.50
C ASP A 86 12.12 -3.19 -0.10
N THR A 87 13.05 -2.37 -0.58
CA THR A 87 14.43 -2.46 -0.16
C THR A 87 14.41 -2.14 1.34
N PRO A 88 14.84 -3.05 2.23
CA PRO A 88 14.78 -2.79 3.66
C PRO A 88 15.52 -1.50 3.94
N THR A 89 14.81 -0.54 4.55
CA THR A 89 15.43 0.68 5.06
C THR A 89 16.57 0.24 5.97
N PRO A 90 17.82 0.68 5.74
CA PRO A 90 18.93 0.28 6.59
C PRO A 90 18.63 0.79 8.00
N THR A 91 18.25 -0.12 8.89
CA THR A 91 18.12 0.17 10.32
C THR A 91 19.49 0.64 10.79
N PRO A 92 19.63 1.87 11.34
CA PRO A 92 20.91 2.29 11.88
C PRO A 92 21.27 1.36 13.04
N ILE A 93 22.37 0.63 12.90
CA ILE A 93 22.94 -0.17 13.99
C ILE A 93 23.52 0.84 14.99
N ILE A 94 22.79 1.11 16.07
CA ILE A 94 23.31 1.87 17.20
C ILE A 94 24.23 0.93 17.97
N ALA A 95 25.55 1.06 17.75
CA ALA A 95 26.55 0.41 18.58
C ALA A 95 26.61 1.12 19.93
N LEU A 96 26.03 0.51 20.97
CA LEU A 96 26.19 0.99 22.34
C LEU A 96 27.63 0.69 22.80
N PRO A 97 28.32 1.64 23.45
CA PRO A 97 29.65 1.40 24.00
C PRO A 97 29.58 0.33 25.11
N PRO A 98 30.63 -0.49 25.30
CA PRO A 98 30.66 -1.50 26.35
C PRO A 98 30.57 -0.82 27.74
N THR A 99 29.63 -1.29 28.56
CA THR A 99 29.50 -0.92 29.96
C THR A 99 30.78 -1.27 30.72
N PRO A 100 31.38 -0.35 31.50
CA PRO A 100 32.57 -0.66 32.29
C PRO A 100 32.24 -1.73 33.35
N THR A 101 32.99 -2.83 33.34
CA THR A 101 32.94 -3.89 34.35
C THR A 101 33.30 -3.31 35.72
N PRO A 102 32.51 -3.56 36.79
CA PRO A 102 32.86 -3.09 38.13
C PRO A 102 34.15 -3.75 38.63
N PRO A 103 34.98 -3.03 39.43
CA PRO A 103 36.21 -3.58 39.99
C PRO A 103 35.93 -4.76 40.94
N PRO A 104 36.91 -5.65 41.16
CA PRO A 104 36.74 -6.83 42.01
C PRO A 104 36.34 -6.43 43.44
N LEU A 105 35.32 -7.10 43.98
CA LEU A 105 34.93 -6.95 45.37
C LEU A 105 36.07 -7.38 46.30
N LEU A 106 36.43 -6.52 47.25
CA LEU A 106 37.41 -6.80 48.30
C LEU A 106 36.94 -8.01 49.12
N PRO A 107 37.81 -8.94 49.55
CA PRO A 107 37.40 -10.11 50.32
C PRO A 107 36.70 -9.70 51.62
N THR A 108 35.45 -10.14 51.76
CA THR A 108 34.67 -10.07 53.01
C THR A 108 35.45 -10.75 54.15
N PRO A 109 35.62 -10.11 55.32
CA PRO A 109 36.29 -10.76 56.43
C PRO A 109 35.49 -11.98 56.92
N THR A 110 36.13 -13.14 56.93
CA THR A 110 35.60 -14.40 57.46
C THR A 110 35.16 -14.23 58.93
N PRO A 111 33.92 -14.59 59.32
CA PRO A 111 33.52 -14.52 60.71
C PRO A 111 34.32 -15.52 61.57
N SER A 112 35.02 -15.00 62.59
CA SER A 112 35.74 -15.78 63.58
C SER A 112 34.75 -16.57 64.44
N LEU A 113 34.80 -17.91 64.36
CA LEU A 113 33.95 -18.80 65.15
C LEU A 113 34.27 -18.64 66.66
N THR A 114 33.29 -18.19 67.44
CA THR A 114 33.38 -18.14 68.90
C THR A 114 33.32 -19.57 69.45
N PRO A 115 34.24 -19.99 70.33
CA PRO A 115 34.26 -21.37 70.83
C PRO A 115 33.03 -21.68 71.69
N PRO A 116 32.45 -22.90 71.60
CA PRO A 116 31.22 -23.25 72.29
C PRO A 116 31.43 -23.35 73.81
N ARG A 117 30.51 -22.72 74.55
CA ARG A 117 30.44 -22.71 76.02
C ARG A 117 30.18 -24.12 76.55
N ARG A 118 31.14 -24.67 77.29
CA ARG A 118 31.08 -26.00 77.92
C ARG A 118 29.93 -26.07 78.94
N SER A 119 28.83 -26.74 78.59
CA SER A 119 27.74 -27.00 79.54
C SER A 119 28.12 -28.18 80.45
N HIS A 120 28.22 -27.90 81.74
CA HIS A 120 28.46 -28.91 82.79
C HIS A 120 27.12 -29.62 83.07
N ARG A 121 26.97 -30.87 82.61
CA ARG A 121 25.78 -31.69 82.92
C ARG A 121 26.02 -32.47 84.22
N PRO A 122 25.18 -32.33 85.26
CA PRO A 122 25.34 -33.10 86.49
C PRO A 122 24.96 -34.57 86.26
N ARG A 123 25.74 -35.47 86.86
CA ARG A 123 25.64 -36.92 86.78
C ARG A 123 24.54 -37.43 87.71
N LEU A 124 23.39 -37.85 87.17
CA LEU A 124 22.38 -38.59 87.93
C LEU A 124 22.62 -40.10 87.80
N SER A 125 22.81 -40.74 88.95
CA SER A 125 22.99 -42.19 89.13
C SER A 125 21.80 -42.77 89.87
N TRP A 126 21.11 -43.77 89.34
CA TRP A 126 20.31 -44.79 90.04
C TRP A 126 20.24 -46.00 89.10
N LYS A 127 20.92 -47.12 89.43
CA LYS A 127 20.43 -48.31 90.16
C LYS A 127 19.33 -49.06 89.43
#